data_AF-A0A9D7QGG7-F1
#
_entry.id   AF-A0A9D7QGG7-F1
#
_cell.length_a   1.000
_cell.length_b   1.000
_cell.length_c   1.000
_cell.angle_alpha   90.00
_cell.angle_beta   90.00
_cell.angle_gamma   90.00
#
_symmetry.space_group_name_H-M   'P 1'
#
loop_
_entity.id
_entity.type
_entity.pdbx_description
1 polymer ?
#
loop_
_entity_poly.entity_id
_entity_poly.type
_entity_poly.pdbx_seq_one_letter_code
_entity_poly.pdbx_strand_id
1 'polypeptide(L)'
;MFHQSGGCCDGSSPMCYPDGDLIIGDSDVYLGDLDVGLERAVPMWMSVPQFEYWKHTHLTIDVVPGRGSGFSVEAPEGARFIIRSRLLTDAELEAFGLA
;
A
#
# COMPACT_ATOMS: atom_id res chain seq x y z
N MET A 1 -8.03 3.50 -4.88
CA MET A 1 -7.55 2.85 -3.63
C MET A 1 -6.21 2.14 -3.87
N PHE A 2 -5.37 1.97 -2.84
CA PHE A 2 -4.16 1.14 -2.90
C PHE A 2 -4.33 -0.22 -2.19
N HIS A 3 -3.71 -1.27 -2.73
CA HIS A 3 -3.63 -2.60 -2.11
C HIS A 3 -2.22 -3.20 -2.22
N GLN A 4 -1.77 -3.86 -1.16
CA GLN A 4 -0.50 -4.61 -1.13
C GLN A 4 -0.74 -6.04 -0.63
N SER A 5 -0.54 -7.04 -1.50
CA SER A 5 -0.85 -8.44 -1.19
C SER A 5 0.35 -9.34 -0.87
N GLY A 6 1.58 -9.00 -1.31
CA GLY A 6 2.79 -9.77 -1.01
C GLY A 6 3.17 -10.88 -2.00
N GLY A 7 2.63 -10.87 -3.23
CA GLY A 7 2.79 -11.94 -4.22
C GLY A 7 4.06 -11.89 -5.10
N CYS A 8 4.34 -12.99 -5.82
CA CYS A 8 5.52 -13.20 -6.69
C CYS A 8 5.55 -12.34 -7.96
N CYS A 9 4.39 -11.92 -8.48
CA CYS A 9 4.30 -11.07 -9.65
C CYS A 9 4.15 -9.59 -9.22
N ASP A 10 3.10 -8.97 -9.73
CA ASP A 10 2.70 -7.59 -9.47
C ASP A 10 2.32 -7.32 -8.01
N GLY A 11 1.92 -8.35 -7.26
CA GLY A 11 1.57 -8.25 -5.84
C GLY A 11 2.73 -7.90 -4.90
N SER A 12 3.96 -7.80 -5.43
CA SER A 12 5.12 -7.26 -4.73
C SER A 12 5.14 -5.72 -4.69
N SER A 13 4.43 -5.07 -5.61
CA SER A 13 4.30 -3.61 -5.67
C SER A 13 2.96 -3.14 -5.12
N PRO A 14 2.88 -1.89 -4.61
CA PRO A 14 1.61 -1.31 -4.23
C PRO A 14 0.77 -1.09 -5.49
N MET A 15 -0.42 -1.67 -5.51
CA MET A 15 -1.32 -1.59 -6.65
C MET A 15 -2.36 -0.52 -6.40
N CYS A 16 -2.53 0.42 -7.33
CA CYS A 16 -3.59 1.41 -7.27
C CYS A 16 -4.74 1.01 -8.21
N TYR A 17 -5.91 0.75 -7.65
CA TYR A 17 -7.12 0.38 -8.37
C TYR A 17 -8.12 1.54 -8.37
N PRO A 18 -8.97 1.68 -9.41
CA PRO A 18 -10.18 2.47 -9.29
C PRO A 18 -11.02 1.99 -8.11
N ASP A 19 -11.81 2.91 -7.53
CA ASP A 19 -12.58 2.58 -6.34
C ASP A 19 -13.69 1.58 -6.67
N GLY A 20 -13.76 0.50 -5.88
CA GLY A 20 -14.75 -0.57 -6.07
C GLY A 20 -14.32 -1.68 -7.02
N ASP A 21 -13.23 -1.51 -7.78
CA ASP A 21 -12.75 -2.54 -8.72
C ASP A 21 -12.09 -3.72 -7.99
N LEU A 22 -11.44 -3.47 -6.85
CA LEU A 22 -10.97 -4.52 -5.96
C LEU A 22 -11.97 -4.70 -4.81
N ILE A 23 -12.47 -5.93 -4.66
CA ILE A 23 -13.32 -6.31 -3.53
C ILE A 23 -12.43 -6.59 -2.32
N ILE A 24 -12.64 -5.84 -1.25
CA ILE A 24 -11.98 -6.00 0.03
C ILE A 24 -12.82 -6.93 0.93
N GLY A 25 -12.17 -7.77 1.74
CA GLY A 25 -12.84 -8.63 2.72
C GLY A 25 -12.02 -8.88 3.98
N ASP A 26 -12.39 -9.92 4.72
CA ASP A 26 -11.76 -10.29 6.01
C ASP A 26 -10.27 -10.65 5.89
N SER A 27 -9.78 -10.90 4.67
CA SER A 27 -8.38 -11.15 4.36
C SER A 27 -7.53 -9.89 4.22
N ASP A 28 -8.12 -8.71 4.38
CA ASP A 28 -7.50 -7.42 4.10
C ASP A 28 -7.57 -6.50 5.32
N VAL A 29 -6.44 -5.91 5.66
CA VAL A 29 -6.28 -4.95 6.74
C VAL A 29 -6.32 -3.54 6.17
N TYR A 30 -7.21 -2.72 6.73
CA TYR A 30 -7.22 -1.29 6.46
C TYR A 30 -6.07 -0.60 7.19
N LEU A 31 -5.15 0.02 6.46
CA LEU A 31 -4.01 0.72 7.05
C LEU A 31 -4.27 2.21 7.30
N GLY A 32 -5.24 2.79 6.57
CA GLY A 32 -5.61 4.19 6.69
C GLY A 32 -5.82 4.88 5.35
N ASP A 33 -6.08 6.17 5.46
CA ASP A 33 -6.36 7.07 4.34
C ASP A 33 -5.13 7.91 4.02
N LEU A 34 -4.67 7.86 2.77
CA LEU A 34 -3.56 8.69 2.28
C LEU A 34 -4.11 10.05 1.82
N ASP A 35 -3.62 11.12 2.45
CA ASP A 35 -3.78 12.47 1.93
C ASP A 35 -2.72 12.74 0.85
N VAL A 36 -3.20 12.82 -0.40
CA VAL A 36 -2.37 13.07 -1.58
C VAL A 36 -2.73 14.41 -2.24
N GLY A 37 -3.38 15.32 -1.52
CA GLY A 37 -3.78 16.64 -2.02
C GLY A 37 -4.97 16.61 -2.99
N LEU A 38 -5.71 15.52 -3.03
CA LEU A 38 -6.97 15.40 -3.77
C LEU A 38 -8.16 15.74 -2.85
N GLU A 39 -9.32 16.03 -3.43
CA GLU A 39 -10.56 16.32 -2.67
C GLU A 39 -10.98 15.15 -1.76
N ARG A 40 -10.61 13.93 -2.14
CA ARG A 40 -10.83 12.72 -1.36
C ARG A 40 -9.49 12.09 -0.99
N ALA A 41 -9.44 11.49 0.20
CA ALA A 41 -8.32 10.64 0.55
C ALA A 41 -8.35 9.32 -0.23
N VAL A 42 -7.19 8.68 -0.34
CA VAL A 42 -7.03 7.41 -1.04
C VAL A 42 -6.78 6.31 0.00
N PRO A 43 -7.71 5.35 0.17
CA PRO A 43 -7.55 4.31 1.18
C PRO A 43 -6.44 3.33 0.80
N MET A 44 -5.68 2.88 1.81
CA MET A 44 -4.62 1.89 1.69
C MET A 44 -4.99 0.59 2.43
N TRP A 45 -4.90 -0.51 1.70
CA TRP A 45 -5.20 -1.85 2.18
C TRP A 45 -4.00 -2.77 2.04
N MET A 46 -3.92 -3.79 2.88
CA MET A 46 -2.87 -4.80 2.82
C MET A 46 -3.42 -6.17 3.17
N SER A 47 -2.96 -7.23 2.52
CA SER A 47 -3.37 -8.58 2.92
C SER A 47 -2.92 -8.86 4.37
N VAL A 48 -3.71 -9.63 5.13
CA VAL A 48 -3.39 -9.99 6.52
C VAL A 48 -1.97 -10.59 6.66
N PRO A 49 -1.53 -11.57 5.83
CA PRO A 49 -0.17 -12.12 5.95
C PRO A 49 0.92 -11.07 5.71
N GLN A 50 0.70 -10.17 4.74
CA GLN A 50 1.66 -9.11 4.45
C GLN A 50 1.71 -8.08 5.57
N PHE A 51 0.54 -7.74 6.14
CA PHE A 51 0.46 -6.85 7.29
C PHE A 51 1.21 -7.42 8.49
N GLU A 52 1.01 -8.70 8.83
CA GLU A 52 1.73 -9.32 9.94
C GLU A 52 3.25 -9.25 9.78
N TYR A 53 3.73 -9.37 8.54
CA TYR A 53 5.16 -9.25 8.23
C TYR A 53 5.67 -7.80 8.31
N TRP A 54 4.85 -6.80 7.97
CA TRP A 54 5.27 -5.40 7.83
C TRP A 54 4.76 -4.44 8.91
N LYS A 55 3.95 -4.88 9.87
CA LYS A 55 3.35 -4.03 10.91
C LYS A 55 4.36 -3.21 11.74
N HIS A 56 5.62 -3.65 11.80
CA HIS A 56 6.72 -2.94 12.47
C HIS A 56 7.45 -1.92 11.58
N THR A 57 6.86 -1.55 10.44
CA THR A 57 7.47 -0.64 9.46
C THR A 57 6.60 0.56 9.16
N HIS A 58 7.23 1.73 8.98
CA HIS A 58 6.62 2.87 8.34
C HIS A 58 6.74 2.68 6.83
N LEU A 59 5.60 2.76 6.13
CA LEU A 59 5.52 2.57 4.69
C LEU A 59 5.20 3.89 3.99
N THR A 60 5.96 4.18 2.95
CA THR A 60 5.73 5.32 2.05
C THR A 60 5.43 4.79 0.66
N ILE A 61 4.29 5.17 0.10
CA ILE A 61 3.99 4.93 -1.32
C ILE A 61 4.65 6.05 -2.12
N ASP A 62 5.46 5.67 -3.10
CA ASP A 62 6.16 6.59 -3.99
C ASP A 62 5.88 6.22 -5.46
N VAL A 63 6.10 7.15 -6.38
CA VAL A 63 5.91 6.97 -7.82
C VAL A 63 7.20 7.29 -8.56
N VAL A 64 7.62 6.37 -9.43
CA VAL A 64 8.84 6.52 -10.22
C VAL A 64 8.57 6.22 -11.70
N PRO A 65 9.37 6.77 -12.63
CA PRO A 65 9.30 6.35 -14.03
C PRO A 65 9.58 4.86 -14.18
N GLY A 66 8.78 4.15 -14.98
CA GLY A 66 8.97 2.72 -15.19
C GLY A 66 7.72 2.01 -15.70
N ARG A 67 7.85 0.70 -15.92
CA ARG A 67 6.71 -0.14 -16.26
C ARG A 67 5.85 -0.37 -15.01
N GLY A 68 4.66 0.21 -15.00
CA GLY A 68 3.64 -0.03 -13.99
C GLY A 68 3.13 -1.46 -14.02
N SER A 69 2.39 -1.82 -12.99
CA SER A 69 1.83 -3.14 -12.83
C SER A 69 0.57 -3.34 -13.67
N GLY A 70 0.31 -4.54 -14.18
CA GLY A 70 -0.66 -4.77 -15.27
C GLY A 70 -2.10 -4.34 -14.99
N PHE A 71 -2.50 -4.27 -13.71
CA PHE A 71 -3.85 -3.87 -13.28
C PHE A 71 -3.90 -2.51 -12.56
N SER A 72 -2.76 -1.81 -12.46
CA SER A 72 -2.64 -0.58 -11.70
C SER A 72 -2.89 0.64 -12.59
N VAL A 73 -3.52 1.69 -12.05
CA VAL A 73 -3.97 2.85 -12.84
C VAL A 73 -2.84 3.64 -13.51
N GLU A 74 -1.61 3.56 -13.00
CA GLU A 74 -0.44 4.27 -13.55
C GLU A 74 0.23 3.51 -14.70
N ALA A 75 -0.14 2.26 -14.96
CA ALA A 75 0.46 1.43 -16.01
C ALA A 75 0.50 2.09 -17.41
N PRO A 76 -0.55 2.79 -17.91
CA PRO A 76 -0.48 3.47 -19.20
C PRO A 76 0.35 4.76 -19.17
N GLU A 77 0.70 5.27 -17.99
CA GLU A 77 1.37 6.56 -17.81
C GLU A 77 2.91 6.46 -17.84
N GLY A 78 3.46 5.26 -18.05
CA GLY A 78 4.92 5.04 -18.01
C GLY A 78 5.52 5.28 -16.61
N ALA A 79 4.69 5.14 -15.57
CA ALA A 79 5.07 5.22 -14.17
C ALA A 79 4.86 3.87 -13.48
N ARG A 80 5.41 3.73 -12.27
CA ARG A 80 5.18 2.60 -11.37
C ARG A 80 5.15 3.08 -9.93
N PHE A 81 4.20 2.57 -9.15
CA PHE A 81 4.23 2.76 -7.70
C PHE A 81 5.19 1.79 -7.01
N ILE A 82 5.89 2.28 -5.98
CA ILE A 82 6.80 1.49 -5.14
C ILE A 82 6.52 1.77 -3.66
N ILE A 83 6.88 0.82 -2.81
CA ILE A 83 6.93 1.04 -1.36
C ILE A 83 8.38 1.31 -0.96
N ARG A 84 8.58 2.38 -0.21
CA ARG A 84 9.78 2.61 0.60
C ARG A 84 9.41 2.31 2.04
N SER A 85 10.28 1.60 2.74
CA SER A 85 10.03 1.25 4.14
C SER A 85 11.21 1.64 5.03
N ARG A 86 10.88 1.96 6.27
CA ARG A 86 11.82 2.01 7.40
C ARG A 86 11.19 1.31 8.59
N LEU A 87 11.99 0.88 9.55
CA LEU A 87 11.45 0.42 10.83
C LEU A 87 10.74 1.57 11.55
N LEU A 88 9.70 1.23 12.30
CA LEU A 88 9.11 2.14 13.26
C LEU A 88 10.14 2.46 14.36
N THR A 89 10.09 3.69 14.84
CA THR A 89 10.81 4.14 16.03
C THR A 89 10.16 3.57 17.28
N ASP A 90 10.86 3.56 18.41
CA ASP A 90 10.32 3.06 19.69
C ASP A 90 9.02 3.79 20.08
N ALA A 91 8.96 5.10 19.88
CA ALA A 91 7.76 5.89 20.15
C ALA A 91 6.58 5.52 19.21
N GLU A 92 6.86 5.22 17.94
CA GLU A 92 5.83 4.74 17.01
C GLU A 92 5.38 3.32 17.39
N LEU A 93 6.29 2.42 17.77
CA LEU A 93 5.96 1.07 18.23
C LEU A 93 5.05 1.12 19.46
N GLU A 94 5.35 1.98 20.43
CA GLU A 94 4.51 2.19 21.61
C GLU A 94 3.14 2.76 21.22
N ALA A 95 3.09 3.78 20.35
CA ALA A 95 1.84 4.38 19.89
C ALA A 95 0.92 3.39 19.17
N PHE A 96 1.49 2.42 18.46
CA PHE A 96 0.75 1.37 17.77
C PHE A 96 0.53 0.10 18.61
N GLY A 97 1.02 0.05 19.86
CA GLY A 97 0.89 -1.13 20.72
C GLY A 97 1.67 -2.35 20.23
N LEU A 98 2.81 -2.12 19.59
CA LEU A 98 3.69 -3.13 18.96
C LEU A 98 5.04 -3.27 19.69
N ALA A 99 5.23 -2.60 20.81
CA ALA A 99 6.41 -2.65 21.66
C ALA A 99 6.42 -3.86 22.61
#